data_AF-A0A2N2CG19-F1
#
_entry.id   AF-A0A2N2CG19-F1
#
_cell.length_a   1.000
_cell.length_b   1.000
_cell.length_c   1.000
_cell.angle_alpha   90.00
_cell.angle_beta   90.00
_cell.angle_gamma   90.00
#
_symmetry.space_group_name_H-M   'P 1'
#
loop_
_entity.id
_entity.type
_entity.pdbx_description
1 polymer ?
#
loop_
_entity_poly.entity_id
_entity_poly.type
_entity_poly.pdbx_seq_one_letter_code
_entity_poly.pdbx_strand_id
1 'polypeptide(L)' 'MKVWPTVEQVKEIYKATYIFFDKYKDVEINWDELADEVTLLSNQYPFDLCTQILVHHVGLLENIYSDKEG' A
#
# COMPACT_ATOMS: atom_id res chain seq x y z
N MET A 1 -22.55 -4.79 -5.48
CA MET A 1 -22.60 -5.39 -4.13
C MET A 1 -21.23 -5.19 -3.51
N LYS A 2 -21.13 -4.56 -2.33
CA LYS A 2 -19.84 -4.34 -1.67
C LYS A 2 -19.37 -5.69 -1.12
N VAL A 3 -18.21 -6.17 -1.55
CA VAL A 3 -17.64 -7.44 -1.09
C VAL A 3 -16.79 -7.15 0.14
N TRP A 4 -17.09 -7.82 1.24
CA TRP A 4 -16.35 -7.67 2.49
C TRP A 4 -15.33 -8.80 2.62
N PRO A 5 -14.09 -8.51 3.04
CA PRO A 5 -13.10 -9.54 3.32
C PRO A 5 -13.49 -10.35 4.57
N THR A 6 -13.14 -11.63 4.55
CA THR A 6 -13.12 -12.48 5.75
C THR A 6 -12.01 -12.05 6.71
N VAL A 7 -12.03 -12.53 7.95
CA VAL A 7 -11.01 -12.22 8.96
C VAL A 7 -9.61 -12.64 8.47
N GLU A 8 -9.50 -13.79 7.83
CA GLU A 8 -8.26 -14.29 7.23
C GLU A 8 -7.77 -13.37 6.11
N GLN A 9 -8.67 -12.94 5.22
CA GLN A 9 -8.33 -12.00 4.15
C GLN A 9 -7.91 -10.63 4.69
N VAL A 10 -8.54 -10.14 5.77
CA VAL A 10 -8.12 -8.91 6.45
C VAL A 10 -6.68 -9.03 6.94
N LYS A 11 -6.31 -10.15 7.59
CA LYS A 11 -4.92 -10.37 8.05
C LYS A 11 -3.93 -10.39 6.89
N GLU A 12 -4.28 -11.06 5.80
CA GLU A 12 -3.42 -11.10 4.60
C GLU A 12 -3.26 -9.72 3.95
N ILE A 13 -4.35 -8.93 3.87
CA ILE A 13 -4.29 -7.55 3.37
C ILE A 13 -3.33 -6.73 4.23
N TYR A 14 -3.52 -6.71 5.55
CA TYR A 14 -2.66 -5.93 6.45
C TYR A 14 -1.19 -6.33 6.33
N LYS A 15 -0.91 -7.64 6.29
CA LYS A 15 0.45 -8.17 6.12
C LYS A 15 1.06 -7.70 4.79
N ALA A 16 0.34 -7.86 3.69
CA ALA A 16 0.83 -7.48 2.36
C ALA A 16 1.08 -5.97 2.26
N THR A 17 0.13 -5.15 2.72
CA THR A 17 0.27 -3.69 2.69
C THR A 17 1.34 -3.17 3.64
N TYR A 18 1.60 -3.86 4.75
CA TYR A 18 2.70 -3.52 5.66
C TYR A 18 4.06 -3.81 5.03
N ILE A 19 4.22 -4.99 4.41
CA ILE A 19 5.46 -5.34 3.68
C ILE A 19 5.72 -4.34 2.56
N PHE A 20 4.68 -3.96 1.81
CA PHE A 20 4.76 -2.89 0.82
C PHE A 20 5.29 -1.58 1.41
N PHE A 21 4.72 -1.10 2.52
CA PHE A 21 5.18 0.14 3.14
C PHE A 21 6.61 0.05 3.67
N ASP A 22 6.94 -1.06 4.34
CA ASP A 22 8.28 -1.30 4.91
C ASP A 22 9.37 -1.33 3.83
N LYS A 23 9.04 -1.84 2.64
CA LYS A 23 9.93 -1.84 1.47
C LYS A 23 10.31 -0.42 1.01
N TYR A 24 9.39 0.55 1.06
CA TYR A 24 9.58 1.88 0.48
C TYR A 24 9.94 2.99 1.47
N LYS A 25 9.63 2.85 2.76
CA LYS A 25 9.77 3.94 3.76
C LYS A 25 11.22 4.46 3.94
N ASP A 26 12.21 3.58 3.78
CA ASP A 26 13.62 3.88 4.11
C ASP A 26 14.53 3.98 2.87
N VAL A 27 13.97 3.89 1.67
CA VAL A 27 14.73 3.90 0.41
C VAL A 27 14.34 5.07 -0.48
N GLU A 28 15.15 5.35 -1.50
CA GLU A 28 14.75 6.23 -2.60
C GLU A 28 13.62 5.56 -3.39
N ILE A 29 12.54 6.30 -3.64
CA ILE A 29 11.32 5.74 -4.22
C ILE A 29 11.36 5.92 -5.74
N ASN A 30 11.35 4.81 -6.47
CA ASN A 30 10.93 4.80 -7.86
C ASN A 30 9.40 4.79 -7.91
N TRP A 31 8.80 5.93 -8.27
CA TRP A 31 7.35 6.12 -8.25
C TRP A 31 6.59 5.26 -9.27
N ASP A 32 7.22 4.91 -10.39
CA ASP A 32 6.60 4.03 -11.40
C ASP A 32 6.52 2.59 -10.87
N GLU A 33 7.60 2.09 -10.26
CA GLU A 33 7.62 0.75 -9.63
C GLU A 33 6.63 0.66 -8.45
N LEU A 34 6.54 1.72 -7.65
CA LEU A 34 5.58 1.81 -6.57
C LEU A 34 4.13 1.74 -7.10
N ALA A 35 3.82 2.47 -8.18
CA ALA A 35 2.49 2.49 -8.79
C ALA A 35 2.09 1.11 -9.37
N ASP A 36 3.03 0.41 -9.99
CA ASP A 36 2.84 -0.96 -10.48
C ASP A 36 2.51 -1.92 -9.33
N GLU A 37 3.22 -1.82 -8.21
CA GLU A 37 3.00 -2.68 -7.05
C GLU A 37 1.67 -2.36 -6.33
N VAL A 38 1.27 -1.09 -6.26
CA VAL A 38 -0.07 -0.69 -5.78
C VAL A 38 -1.17 -1.31 -6.64
N THR A 39 -0.99 -1.29 -7.96
CA THR A 39 -1.95 -1.88 -8.92
C THR A 39 -2.02 -3.40 -8.73
N LEU A 40 -0.87 -4.06 -8.59
CA LEU A 40 -0.80 -5.50 -8.34
C LEU A 40 -1.53 -5.90 -7.06
N LEU A 41 -1.24 -5.23 -5.94
CA LEU A 41 -1.86 -5.53 -4.64
C LEU A 41 -3.36 -5.25 -4.64
N SER A 42 -3.80 -4.17 -5.28
CA SER A 42 -5.22 -3.84 -5.41
C SER A 42 -5.99 -4.88 -6.23
N ASN A 43 -5.34 -5.48 -7.24
CA ASN A 43 -5.93 -6.56 -8.03
C ASN A 43 -5.92 -7.90 -7.29
N GLN A 44 -4.86 -8.19 -6.52
CA GLN A 44 -4.75 -9.42 -5.72
C GLN A 44 -5.76 -9.44 -4.56
N TYR A 45 -6.00 -8.28 -3.95
CA TYR A 45 -6.95 -8.11 -2.85
C TYR A 45 -8.03 -7.08 -3.25
N PRO A 46 -9.05 -7.50 -4.05
CA PRO A 46 -10.06 -6.61 -4.63
C PRO A 46 -11.13 -6.19 -3.61
N PHE A 47 -10.68 -5.65 -2.48
CA PHE A 47 -11.49 -5.14 -1.39
C PHE A 47 -11.15 -3.68 -1.16
N ASP A 48 -12.16 -2.83 -0.98
CA ASP A 48 -11.98 -1.41 -0.65
C ASP A 48 -11.01 -1.17 0.51
N LEU A 49 -10.97 -2.10 1.47
CA LEU A 49 -10.03 -2.06 2.59
C LEU A 49 -8.57 -2.01 2.12
N CYS A 50 -8.20 -2.83 1.13
CA CYS A 50 -6.83 -2.85 0.61
C CYS A 50 -6.49 -1.51 -0.05
N THR A 51 -7.37 -1.00 -0.92
CA THR A 51 -7.19 0.29 -1.58
C THR A 51 -7.06 1.43 -0.56
N GLN A 52 -7.89 1.46 0.49
CA GLN A 52 -7.81 2.50 1.52
C GLN A 52 -6.48 2.46 2.29
N ILE A 53 -5.98 1.27 2.62
CA ILE A 53 -4.69 1.14 3.31
C ILE A 53 -3.53 1.55 2.38
N LEU A 54 -3.56 1.12 1.12
CA LEU A 54 -2.54 1.49 0.13
C LEU A 54 -2.48 3.01 -0.08
N VAL A 55 -3.63 3.68 -0.26
CA VAL A 55 -3.70 5.14 -0.38
C VAL A 55 -3.11 5.82 0.86
N HIS A 56 -3.42 5.31 2.06
CA HIS A 56 -2.85 5.86 3.30
C HIS A 56 -1.33 5.68 3.35
N HIS A 57 -0.81 4.50 3.00
CA HIS A 57 0.63 4.24 2.98
C HIS A 57 1.36 5.10 1.95
N VAL A 58 0.80 5.27 0.73
CA VAL A 58 1.40 6.15 -0.28
C VAL A 58 1.48 7.59 0.22
N GLY A 59 0.41 8.11 0.83
CA GLY A 59 0.45 9.47 1.42
C GLY A 59 1.49 9.61 2.54
N LEU A 60 1.72 8.56 3.34
CA LEU A 60 2.82 8.56 4.33
C LEU A 60 4.20 8.57 3.66
N LEU A 61 4.38 7.80 2.59
CA LEU A 61 5.64 7.75 1.84
C LEU A 61 5.95 9.09 1.15
N GLU A 62 4.94 9.75 0.58
CA GLU A 62 5.06 11.10 0.01
C GLU A 62 5.55 12.10 1.06
N ASN A 63 4.99 12.06 2.28
CA ASN A 63 5.43 12.92 3.38
C ASN A 63 6.88 12.62 3.80
N ILE A 64 7.23 11.34 3.98
CA ILE A 64 8.58 10.91 4.35
C ILE A 64 9.61 11.36 3.31
N TYR A 65 9.28 11.23 2.03
CA TYR A 65 10.17 11.62 0.95
C TYR A 65 10.31 13.14 0.84
N SER A 66 9.20 13.88 0.96
CA SER A 66 9.21 15.35 0.97
C SER A 66 10.05 15.92 2.11
N ASP A 67 9.98 15.32 3.30
CA ASP A 67 10.79 15.72 4.46
C ASP A 67 12.30 15.44 4.29
N LYS A 68 12.68 14.50 3.39
CA LYS A 68 14.09 14.19 3.09
C LYS A 68 14.71 15.16 2.06
N GLU A 69 13.88 15.80 1.23
CA GLU A 69 14.34 16.75 0.20
C GLU A 69 14.34 18.22 0.66
N GLY A 70 13.75 18.52 1.83
CA GLY A 70 13.73 19.85 2.47
C GLY A 70 14.89 20.09 3.44
#